data_AF-A0A258S6Y6-F1
#
_entry.id   AF-A0A258S6Y6-F1
#
_cell.length_a   1.000
_cell.length_b   1.000
_cell.length_c   1.000
_cell.angle_alpha   90.00
_cell.angle_beta   90.00
_cell.angle_gamma   90.00
#
_symmetry.space_group_name_H-M   'P 1'
#
loop_
_entity.id
_entity.type
_entity.pdbx_description
1 polymer ?
#
loop_
_entity_poly.entity_id
_entity_poly.type
_entity_poly.pdbx_seq_one_letter_code
_entity_poly.pdbx_strand_id
1 'polypeptide(L)'
;MNDSNISFPYDEFIDGLEEAIYWHNAWYSRGMRQLLLQTPASEDLIARDAHLHCKLAGFFGQLPTPPGHEELKVQIEELHQQMHTLMREVLVESAQGQELNAETLDELEEAQATFFITLHGLFRKVMEDRSAAQR
;
A
#
# COMPACT_ATOMS: atom_id res chain seq x y z
N MET A 1 37.35 -3.73 10.12
CA MET A 1 36.29 -4.73 9.89
C MET A 1 35.77 -4.45 8.51
N ASN A 2 35.93 -5.42 7.61
CA ASN A 2 35.72 -5.22 6.17
C ASN A 2 34.20 -5.19 5.93
N ASP A 3 33.64 -4.01 5.71
CA ASP A 3 32.26 -3.85 5.25
C ASP A 3 32.15 -4.59 3.92
N SER A 4 31.65 -5.81 4.02
CA SER A 4 31.26 -6.59 2.86
C SER A 4 30.19 -5.75 2.18
N ASN A 5 30.42 -5.39 0.94
CA ASN A 5 29.52 -4.59 0.12
C ASN A 5 28.19 -5.37 -0.01
N ILE A 6 27.27 -5.21 0.95
CA ILE A 6 26.00 -5.94 0.97
C ILE A 6 25.20 -5.38 -0.20
N SER A 7 25.17 -6.16 -1.28
CA SER A 7 24.36 -5.86 -2.45
C SER A 7 22.87 -5.86 -2.05
N PHE A 8 22.13 -4.90 -2.57
CA PHE A 8 20.69 -4.82 -2.34
C PHE A 8 19.99 -6.08 -2.88
N PRO A 9 19.11 -6.74 -2.11
CA PRO A 9 18.47 -7.99 -2.52
C PRO A 9 17.31 -7.71 -3.50
N TYR A 10 17.64 -7.35 -4.74
CA TYR A 10 16.66 -6.95 -5.76
C TYR A 10 15.55 -7.98 -5.97
N ASP A 11 15.90 -9.26 -6.13
CA ASP A 11 14.93 -10.32 -6.42
C ASP A 11 13.92 -10.49 -5.27
N GLU A 12 14.40 -10.54 -4.03
CA GLU A 12 13.56 -10.63 -2.84
C GLU A 12 12.67 -9.40 -2.66
N PHE A 13 13.20 -8.21 -2.96
CA PHE A 13 12.43 -6.97 -2.89
C PHE A 13 11.32 -6.93 -3.95
N ILE A 14 11.62 -7.34 -5.18
CA ILE A 14 10.65 -7.38 -6.28
C ILE A 14 9.53 -8.36 -5.94
N ASP A 15 9.86 -9.59 -5.52
CA ASP A 15 8.89 -10.61 -5.16
C ASP A 15 7.99 -10.15 -4.00
N GLY A 16 8.60 -9.57 -2.96
CA GLY A 16 7.87 -9.03 -1.81
C GLY A 16 6.96 -7.86 -2.17
N LEU A 17 7.38 -7.00 -3.10
CA LEU A 17 6.58 -5.88 -3.58
C LEU A 17 5.39 -6.36 -4.42
N GLU A 18 5.56 -7.36 -5.28
CA GLU A 18 4.44 -7.95 -6.04
C GLU A 18 3.40 -8.57 -5.09
N GLU A 19 3.85 -9.33 -4.09
CA GLU A 19 2.96 -9.90 -3.08
C GLU A 19 2.21 -8.79 -2.32
N ALA A 20 2.90 -7.73 -1.91
CA ALA A 20 2.29 -6.60 -1.22
C ALA A 20 1.23 -5.90 -2.10
N ILE A 21 1.52 -5.66 -3.38
CA ILE A 21 0.58 -5.10 -4.35
C ILE A 21 -0.68 -5.98 -4.47
N TYR A 22 -0.50 -7.30 -4.60
CA TYR A 22 -1.60 -8.24 -4.70
C TYR A 22 -2.51 -8.17 -3.46
N TRP A 23 -1.93 -8.26 -2.27
CA TRP A 23 -2.70 -8.24 -1.03
C TRP A 23 -3.42 -6.93 -0.80
N HIS A 24 -2.84 -5.81 -1.25
CA HIS A 24 -3.46 -4.50 -1.12
C HIS A 24 -4.65 -4.31 -2.08
N ASN A 25 -4.55 -4.81 -3.31
CA ASN A 25 -5.70 -4.88 -4.22
C ASN A 25 -6.83 -5.74 -3.65
N ALA A 26 -6.48 -6.90 -3.07
CA ALA A 26 -7.44 -7.77 -2.43
C ALA A 26 -8.09 -7.09 -1.20
N TRP A 27 -7.32 -6.35 -0.40
CA TRP A 27 -7.82 -5.55 0.72
C TRP A 27 -8.82 -4.48 0.26
N TYR A 28 -8.46 -3.68 -0.74
CA TYR A 28 -9.33 -2.64 -1.28
C TYR A 28 -10.65 -3.22 -1.82
N SER A 29 -10.55 -4.31 -2.57
CA SER A 29 -11.72 -5.03 -3.12
C SER A 29 -12.67 -5.54 -2.02
N ARG A 30 -12.12 -5.99 -0.88
CA ARG A 30 -12.94 -6.40 0.28
C ARG A 30 -13.68 -5.20 0.89
N GLY A 31 -13.02 -4.06 1.04
CA GLY A 31 -13.65 -2.82 1.50
C GLY A 31 -14.81 -2.40 0.60
N MET A 32 -14.58 -2.32 -0.71
CA MET A 32 -15.64 -1.99 -1.68
C MET A 32 -16.79 -2.99 -1.64
N ARG A 33 -16.50 -4.29 -1.54
CA ARG A 33 -17.54 -5.32 -1.39
C ARG A 33 -18.38 -5.11 -0.13
N GLN A 34 -17.76 -4.74 0.99
CA GLN A 34 -18.48 -4.49 2.25
C GLN A 34 -19.38 -3.26 2.16
N LEU A 35 -18.92 -2.19 1.51
CA LEU A 35 -19.74 -1.00 1.21
C LEU A 35 -20.96 -1.37 0.36
N LEU A 36 -20.75 -2.09 -0.73
CA LEU A 36 -21.82 -2.47 -1.67
C LEU A 36 -22.87 -3.39 -1.03
N LEU A 37 -22.43 -4.33 -0.20
CA LEU A 37 -23.32 -5.31 0.43
C LEU A 37 -23.85 -4.85 1.80
N GLN A 38 -23.40 -3.69 2.29
CA GLN A 38 -23.72 -3.16 3.62
C GLN A 38 -23.49 -4.20 4.74
N THR A 39 -22.42 -4.99 4.59
CA THR A 39 -22.04 -6.01 5.57
C THR A 39 -21.02 -5.46 6.55
N PRO A 40 -20.99 -5.93 7.82
CA PRO A 40 -20.00 -5.50 8.80
C PRO A 40 -18.57 -5.63 8.26
N ALA A 41 -17.78 -4.57 8.47
CA ALA A 41 -16.39 -4.53 8.06
C ALA A 41 -15.48 -5.28 9.04
N SER A 42 -14.40 -5.84 8.52
CA SER A 42 -13.39 -6.55 9.31
C SER A 42 -12.38 -5.57 9.92
N GLU A 43 -11.74 -5.97 11.02
CA GLU A 43 -10.77 -5.13 11.75
C GLU A 43 -9.60 -4.63 10.88
N ASP A 44 -9.16 -5.41 9.88
CA ASP A 44 -8.12 -5.00 8.94
C ASP A 44 -8.52 -3.83 8.03
N LEU A 45 -9.80 -3.45 8.02
CA LEU A 45 -10.33 -2.30 7.28
C LEU A 45 -10.68 -1.12 8.20
N ILE A 46 -11.13 -1.37 9.43
CA ILE A 46 -11.68 -0.32 10.31
C ILE A 46 -10.80 0.09 11.50
N ALA A 47 -9.80 -0.73 11.85
CA ALA A 47 -8.89 -0.38 12.93
C ALA A 47 -8.09 0.89 12.57
N ARG A 48 -7.88 1.79 13.55
CA ARG A 48 -7.18 3.07 13.32
C ARG A 48 -5.73 2.87 12.88
N ASP A 49 -5.13 1.76 13.29
CA ASP A 49 -3.77 1.35 12.99
C ASP A 49 -3.71 0.22 11.94
N ALA A 50 -4.80 -0.07 11.22
CA ALA A 50 -4.84 -1.14 10.23
C ALA A 50 -3.73 -1.05 9.17
N HIS A 51 -3.33 0.16 8.79
CA HIS A 51 -2.22 0.41 7.87
C HIS A 51 -0.88 -0.15 8.39
N LEU A 52 -0.66 -0.21 9.71
CA LEU A 52 0.58 -0.75 10.29
C LEU A 52 0.63 -2.29 10.27
N HIS A 53 -0.51 -2.95 10.09
CA HIS A 53 -0.64 -4.41 10.20
C HIS A 53 -0.84 -5.11 8.85
N CYS A 54 -0.83 -4.35 7.75
CA CYS A 54 -1.04 -4.89 6.42
C CYS A 54 0.26 -5.54 5.87
N LYS A 55 0.11 -6.30 4.78
CA LYS A 55 1.25 -6.96 4.12
C LYS A 55 2.30 -5.99 3.57
N LEU A 56 1.89 -4.79 3.13
CA LEU A 56 2.80 -3.74 2.68
C LEU A 56 3.65 -3.18 3.84
N ALA A 57 3.05 -2.91 5.00
CA ALA A 57 3.79 -2.47 6.17
C ALA A 57 4.78 -3.53 6.66
N GLY A 58 4.37 -4.80 6.65
CA GLY A 58 5.27 -5.92 6.92
C GLY A 58 6.45 -5.98 5.95
N PHE A 59 6.18 -5.81 4.65
CA PHE A 59 7.20 -5.78 3.60
C PHE A 59 8.21 -4.63 3.81
N PHE A 60 7.76 -3.39 3.96
CA PHE A 60 8.65 -2.24 4.17
C PHE A 60 9.39 -2.27 5.50
N GLY A 61 8.90 -3.02 6.50
CA GLY A 61 9.59 -3.23 7.76
C GLY A 61 10.67 -4.32 7.71
N GLN A 62 10.62 -5.23 6.73
CA GLN A 62 11.53 -6.39 6.64
C GLN A 62 12.71 -6.16 5.72
N LEU A 63 12.50 -5.49 4.59
CA LEU A 63 13.53 -5.26 3.59
C LEU A 63 14.05 -3.82 3.62
N PRO A 64 15.34 -3.60 3.31
CA PRO A 64 15.87 -2.26 3.20
C PRO A 64 15.17 -1.49 2.07
N THR A 65 15.15 -0.16 2.19
CA THR A 65 14.73 0.71 1.09
C THR A 65 15.67 0.55 -0.11
N PRO A 66 15.16 0.47 -1.34
CA PRO A 66 15.99 0.49 -2.54
C PRO A 66 16.87 1.76 -2.59
N PRO A 67 18.19 1.66 -2.86
CA PRO A 67 19.08 2.80 -2.83
C PRO A 67 18.61 3.93 -3.77
N GLY A 68 18.49 5.15 -3.25
CA GLY A 68 18.09 6.33 -4.04
C GLY A 68 16.58 6.47 -4.25
N HIS A 69 15.77 5.66 -3.58
CA HIS A 69 14.30 5.72 -3.65
C HIS A 69 13.65 6.03 -2.28
N GLU A 70 14.39 6.62 -1.35
CA GLU A 70 13.92 6.97 0.00
C GLU A 70 12.73 7.92 -0.03
N GLU A 71 12.78 8.97 -0.86
CA GLU A 71 11.67 9.92 -1.02
C GLU A 71 10.41 9.24 -1.59
N LEU A 72 10.59 8.32 -2.54
CA LEU A 72 9.49 7.59 -3.13
C LEU A 72 8.85 6.63 -2.11
N LYS A 73 9.65 6.00 -1.24
CA LYS A 73 9.14 5.18 -0.14
C LYS A 73 8.31 6.02 0.82
N VAL A 74 8.80 7.20 1.23
CA VAL A 74 8.04 8.10 2.12
C VAL A 74 6.71 8.49 1.49
N GLN A 75 6.71 8.86 0.21
CA GLN A 75 5.47 9.18 -0.51
C GLN A 75 4.48 8.01 -0.53
N ILE A 76 4.96 6.77 -0.73
CA ILE A 76 4.12 5.57 -0.68
C ILE A 76 3.55 5.37 0.73
N GLU A 77 4.34 5.57 1.79
CA GLU A 77 3.89 5.42 3.17
C GLU A 77 2.80 6.45 3.54
N GLU A 78 2.92 7.68 3.07
CA GLU A 78 1.90 8.73 3.26
C GLU A 78 0.59 8.37 2.53
N LEU A 79 0.68 8.00 1.24
CA LEU A 79 -0.48 7.59 0.43
C LEU A 79 -1.15 6.33 0.99
N HIS A 80 -0.36 5.38 1.48
CA HIS A 80 -0.83 4.16 2.12
C HIS A 80 -1.66 4.46 3.36
N GLN A 81 -1.17 5.33 4.25
CA GLN A 81 -1.89 5.73 5.45
C GLN A 81 -3.18 6.51 5.08
N GLN A 82 -3.09 7.41 4.10
CA GLN A 82 -4.25 8.17 3.63
C GLN A 82 -5.34 7.25 3.10
N MET A 83 -5.02 6.29 2.23
CA MET A 83 -5.99 5.37 1.65
C MET A 83 -6.66 4.49 2.72
N HIS A 84 -5.90 3.99 3.70
CA HIS A 84 -6.46 3.25 4.83
C HIS A 84 -7.42 4.11 5.66
N THR A 85 -7.08 5.38 5.88
CA THR A 85 -7.90 6.31 6.65
C THR A 85 -9.23 6.56 5.94
N LEU A 86 -9.20 6.86 4.65
CA LEU A 86 -10.40 7.10 3.83
C LEU A 86 -11.28 5.86 3.75
N MET A 87 -10.72 4.68 3.46
CA MET A 87 -11.50 3.42 3.42
C MET A 87 -12.21 3.16 4.75
N ARG A 88 -11.51 3.37 5.87
CA ARG A 88 -12.09 3.26 7.20
C ARG A 88 -13.24 4.25 7.39
N GLU A 89 -13.06 5.51 7.02
CA GLU A 89 -14.10 6.55 7.17
C GLU A 89 -15.36 6.17 6.41
N VAL A 90 -15.26 5.82 5.13
CA VAL A 90 -16.41 5.41 4.32
C VAL A 90 -17.12 4.18 4.91
N LEU A 91 -16.37 3.17 5.37
CA LEU A 91 -16.96 1.97 6.00
C LEU A 91 -17.66 2.28 7.33
N VAL A 92 -17.09 3.16 8.15
CA VAL A 92 -17.67 3.55 9.44
C VAL A 92 -18.93 4.40 9.25
N GLU A 93 -18.93 5.34 8.30
CA GLU A 93 -20.11 6.14 7.94
C GLU A 93 -21.23 5.25 7.41
N SER A 94 -20.90 4.34 6.48
CA SER A 94 -21.83 3.34 5.95
C SER A 94 -22.47 2.50 7.06
N ALA A 95 -21.66 2.02 8.01
CA ALA A 95 -22.15 1.21 9.14
C ALA A 95 -23.06 1.98 10.10
N GLN A 96 -22.97 3.32 10.13
CA GLN A 96 -23.86 4.19 10.90
C GLN A 96 -25.17 4.50 10.16
N GLY A 97 -25.35 3.97 8.94
CA GLY A 97 -26.52 4.23 8.11
C GLY A 97 -26.53 5.65 7.52
N GLN A 98 -25.38 6.32 7.48
CA GLN A 98 -25.24 7.61 6.82
C GLN A 98 -25.21 7.41 5.30
N GLU A 99 -25.81 8.34 4.55
CA GLU A 99 -25.59 8.40 3.12
C GLU A 99 -24.10 8.68 2.87
N LEU A 100 -23.49 7.86 2.02
CA LEU A 100 -22.09 8.04 1.65
C LEU A 100 -21.93 9.38 0.94
N ASN A 101 -21.00 10.19 1.44
CA ASN A 101 -20.60 11.41 0.77
C ASN A 101 -19.85 11.07 -0.53
N ALA A 102 -20.34 11.56 -1.66
CA ALA A 102 -19.71 11.37 -2.96
C ALA A 102 -18.27 11.90 -2.97
N GLU A 103 -18.00 13.02 -2.29
CA GLU A 103 -16.67 13.60 -2.19
C GLU A 103 -15.68 12.66 -1.49
N THR A 104 -16.10 12.00 -0.40
CA THR A 104 -15.26 11.04 0.32
C THR A 104 -14.99 9.77 -0.50
N LEU A 105 -15.95 9.35 -1.32
CA LEU A 105 -15.73 8.26 -2.28
C LEU A 105 -14.76 8.66 -3.39
N ASP A 106 -14.90 9.87 -3.94
CA ASP A 106 -13.98 10.41 -4.95
C ASP A 106 -12.55 10.51 -4.39
N GLU A 107 -12.39 11.00 -3.16
CA GLU A 107 -11.10 11.07 -2.46
C GLU A 107 -10.49 9.68 -2.25
N LEU A 108 -11.30 8.69 -1.89
CA LEU A 108 -10.85 7.30 -1.73
C LEU A 108 -10.36 6.70 -3.06
N GLU A 109 -11.10 6.94 -4.15
CA GLU A 109 -10.72 6.50 -5.49
C GLU A 109 -9.43 7.17 -5.97
N GLU A 110 -9.28 8.48 -5.75
CA GLU A 110 -8.06 9.22 -6.09
C GLU A 110 -6.85 8.75 -5.27
N ALA A 111 -7.03 8.55 -3.96
CA ALA A 111 -5.98 8.03 -3.08
C ALA A 111 -5.54 6.62 -3.52
N GLN A 112 -6.50 5.75 -3.89
CA GLN A 112 -6.21 4.42 -4.41
C GLN A 112 -5.42 4.48 -5.72
N ALA A 113 -5.88 5.27 -6.69
CA ALA A 113 -5.22 5.40 -7.97
C ALA A 113 -3.78 5.92 -7.79
N THR A 114 -3.62 6.98 -7.01
CA THR A 114 -2.31 7.61 -6.75
C THR A 114 -1.38 6.67 -6.02
N PHE A 115 -1.87 5.95 -5.01
CA PHE A 115 -1.10 4.93 -4.29
C PHE A 115 -0.57 3.85 -5.23
N PHE A 116 -1.43 3.23 -6.06
CA PHE A 116 -0.99 2.16 -6.97
C PHE A 116 -0.09 2.66 -8.08
N ILE A 117 -0.33 3.86 -8.63
CA ILE A 117 0.58 4.47 -9.62
C ILE A 117 1.98 4.64 -9.01
N THR A 118 2.07 5.15 -7.79
CA THR A 118 3.34 5.38 -7.09
C THR A 118 4.04 4.06 -6.78
N LEU A 119 3.29 3.08 -6.29
CA LEU A 119 3.81 1.75 -5.94
C LEU A 119 4.33 0.99 -7.17
N HIS A 120 3.58 1.00 -8.28
CA HIS A 120 4.05 0.45 -9.56
C HIS A 120 5.19 1.27 -10.16
N GLY A 121 5.27 2.57 -9.85
CA GLY A 121 6.43 3.42 -10.16
C GLY A 121 7.70 2.92 -9.49
N LEU A 122 7.64 2.62 -8.18
CA LEU A 122 8.76 2.03 -7.44
C LEU A 122 9.15 0.67 -8.04
N PHE A 123 8.16 -0.20 -8.29
CA PHE A 123 8.39 -1.51 -8.89
C PHE A 123 9.21 -1.43 -10.19
N ARG A 124 8.81 -0.55 -11.12
CA ARG A 124 9.52 -0.35 -12.40
C ARG A 124 10.95 0.14 -12.19
N LYS A 125 11.15 1.12 -11.30
CA LYS A 125 12.49 1.65 -11.00
C LYS A 125 13.42 0.59 -10.42
N VAL A 126 12.93 -0.23 -9.49
CA VAL A 126 13.73 -1.32 -8.90
C VAL A 126 14.09 -2.38 -9.94
N MET A 127 13.19 -2.69 -10.87
CA MET A 127 13.47 -3.59 -12.00
C MET A 127 14.56 -3.04 -12.94
N GLU A 128 14.54 -1.72 -13.20
CA GLU A 128 15.57 -1.03 -13.98
C GLU A 128 16.93 -1.07 -13.28
N ASP A 129 16.96 -0.79 -11.97
CA ASP A 129 18.17 -0.82 -11.14
C ASP A 129 18.78 -2.23 -11.08
N ARG A 130 17.95 -3.26 -10.88
CA ARG A 130 18.37 -4.67 -10.94
C ARG A 130 19.08 -4.97 -12.27
N SER A 131 18.47 -4.54 -13.38
CA SER A 131 19.00 -4.77 -14.72
C SER A 131 20.32 -4.03 -14.96
N ALA A 132 20.50 -2.87 -14.32
CA ALA A 132 21.76 -2.12 -14.37
C ALA A 132 22.85 -2.74 -13.50
N ALA A 133 22.50 -3.27 -12.32
CA ALA A 133 23.43 -3.92 -11.40
C ALA A 133 23.98 -5.27 -11.90
N GLN A 134 23.32 -5.88 -12.90
CA GLN A 134 23.74 -7.13 -13.54
C GLN A 134 24.65 -6.93 -14.76
N ARG A 135 24.93 -5.69 -15.17
CA ARG A 135 25.82 -5.34 -16.30
C ARG A 135 27.24 -5.07 -15.84
#